data_AF-A0A127Z6Y6-F1
#
_entry.id   AF-A0A127Z6Y6-F1
#
_cell.length_a   1.000
_cell.length_b   1.000
_cell.length_c   1.000
_cell.angle_alpha   90.00
_cell.angle_beta   90.00
_cell.angle_gamma   90.00
#
_symmetry.space_group_name_H-M   'P 1'
#
loop_
_entity.id
_entity.type
_entity.pdbx_description
1 polymer ?
#
loop_
_entity_poly.entity_id
_entity_poly.type
_entity_poly.pdbx_seq_one_letter_code
_entity_poly.pdbx_strand_id
1 'polypeptide(L)'
;MCFSSSILLCLAILFSAAMRQAFAATAFSGTDWFNEPFHLSTSSDYLNLYAIRLELYLYQSVGLRQYQVKTFDSLPLINLREIESQLRLQKSPRRFLHLGPTKGNSPGFVVGFPLATELGDEYRPTFALLAARPSAEDEDAGRSGGFPVLTLHGFAKVVDLEKNDVERLLEQVPYRADHVIEAGDVLSMRQVYRKILQLAEV
;
A
#
# COMPACT_ATOMS: atom_id res chain seq x y z
N MET A 1 30.94 54.38 -6.40
CA MET A 1 30.71 53.03 -6.97
C MET A 1 29.26 52.65 -6.71
N CYS A 2 28.37 52.84 -7.68
CA CYS A 2 26.94 52.52 -7.54
C CYS A 2 26.75 51.06 -7.95
N PHE A 3 26.64 50.16 -6.97
CA PHE A 3 26.18 48.80 -7.24
C PHE A 3 24.71 48.90 -7.67
N SER A 4 24.45 48.48 -8.92
CA SER A 4 23.12 48.47 -9.51
C SER A 4 22.18 47.60 -8.66
N SER A 5 21.14 48.22 -8.08
CA SER A 5 20.09 47.57 -7.29
C SER A 5 19.44 46.39 -8.00
N SER A 6 19.50 46.37 -9.34
CA SER A 6 18.99 45.28 -10.18
C SER A 6 19.78 43.98 -10.02
N ILE A 7 21.09 44.05 -9.75
CA ILE A 7 21.95 42.87 -9.57
C ILE A 7 21.64 42.17 -8.24
N LEU A 8 21.40 42.96 -7.19
CA LEU A 8 21.00 42.45 -5.88
C LEU A 8 19.62 41.77 -5.93
N LEU A 9 18.68 42.30 -6.72
CA LEU A 9 17.35 41.72 -6.90
C LEU A 9 17.41 40.36 -7.62
N CYS A 10 18.20 40.25 -8.69
CA CYS A 10 18.38 38.98 -9.42
C CYS A 10 19.04 37.91 -8.54
N LEU A 11 20.03 38.27 -7.72
CA LEU A 11 20.66 37.35 -6.77
C LEU A 11 19.66 36.86 -5.71
N ALA A 12 18.83 37.75 -5.16
CA ALA A 12 17.82 37.38 -4.16
C ALA A 12 16.77 36.41 -4.73
N ILE A 13 16.33 36.60 -5.98
CA ILE A 13 15.38 35.71 -6.65
C ILE A 13 16.00 34.33 -6.88
N LEU A 14 17.24 34.28 -7.41
CA LEU A 14 17.96 33.01 -7.62
C LEU A 14 18.20 32.27 -6.30
N PHE A 15 18.53 32.99 -5.23
CA PHE A 15 18.74 32.40 -3.90
C PHE A 15 17.44 31.87 -3.29
N SER A 16 16.31 32.56 -3.49
CA SER A 16 15.00 32.09 -3.04
C SER A 16 14.50 30.85 -3.80
N ALA A 17 14.78 30.78 -5.11
CA ALA A 17 14.47 29.62 -5.94
C ALA A 17 15.33 28.41 -5.58
N ALA A 18 16.64 28.64 -5.36
CA ALA A 18 17.57 27.61 -4.91
C ALA A 18 17.22 27.10 -3.50
N MET A 19 16.83 27.98 -2.57
CA MET A 19 16.35 27.55 -1.25
C MET A 19 15.04 26.76 -1.35
N ARG A 20 14.07 27.19 -2.17
CA ARG A 20 12.84 26.40 -2.37
C ARG A 20 13.13 25.01 -2.95
N GLN A 21 14.08 24.89 -3.86
CA GLN A 21 14.52 23.59 -4.40
C GLN A 21 15.27 22.76 -3.36
N ALA A 22 16.12 23.38 -2.53
CA ALA A 22 16.83 22.70 -1.45
C ALA A 22 15.87 22.20 -0.35
N PHE A 23 14.83 22.98 0.00
CA PHE A 23 13.77 22.55 0.92
C PHE A 23 12.86 21.46 0.32
N ALA A 24 12.61 21.49 -0.99
CA ALA A 24 11.91 20.40 -1.68
C ALA A 24 12.77 19.12 -1.77
N ALA A 25 14.09 19.25 -1.89
CA ALA A 25 15.03 18.12 -1.89
C ALA A 25 15.24 17.53 -0.48
N THR A 26 15.18 18.34 0.59
CA THR A 26 15.29 17.84 1.98
C THR A 26 13.97 17.28 2.52
N ALA A 27 12.82 17.62 1.94
CA ALA A 27 11.55 16.93 2.21
C ALA A 27 11.53 15.48 1.69
N PHE A 28 12.48 15.10 0.83
CA PHE A 28 12.62 13.76 0.23
C PHE A 28 13.85 13.00 0.74
N SER A 29 14.30 13.30 1.96
CA SER A 29 15.53 12.75 2.58
C SER A 29 15.24 12.03 3.92
N GLY A 30 14.14 11.30 3.99
CA GLY A 30 13.91 10.31 5.04
C GLY A 30 13.50 9.00 4.37
N THR A 31 14.22 7.93 4.64
CA THR A 31 13.77 6.58 4.33
C THR A 31 12.44 6.36 5.05
N ASP A 32 11.32 6.57 4.35
CA ASP A 32 9.97 6.37 4.84
C ASP A 32 9.74 4.85 5.01
N TRP A 33 10.12 4.33 6.17
CA TRP A 33 9.86 2.94 6.56
C TRP A 33 8.70 2.94 7.54
N PHE A 34 7.77 2.01 7.34
CA PHE A 34 6.72 1.73 8.30
C PHE A 34 7.27 0.82 9.41
N ASN A 35 7.35 1.37 10.62
CA ASN A 35 8.10 0.77 11.74
C ASN A 35 7.20 0.20 12.83
N GLU A 36 5.89 0.40 12.71
CA GLU A 36 4.91 -0.08 13.66
C GLU A 36 4.89 -1.63 13.68
N PRO A 37 4.65 -2.23 14.87
CA PRO A 37 4.67 -3.68 15.03
C PRO A 37 3.40 -4.33 14.49
N PHE A 38 3.55 -5.46 13.80
CA PHE A 38 2.48 -6.32 13.34
C PHE A 38 2.98 -7.77 13.27
N HIS A 39 2.06 -8.73 13.35
CA HIS A 39 2.35 -10.13 13.08
C HIS A 39 2.01 -10.47 11.64
N LEU A 40 2.90 -11.23 10.99
CA LEU A 40 2.68 -11.73 9.64
C LEU A 40 2.48 -13.25 9.68
N SER A 41 1.38 -13.71 9.12
CA SER A 41 0.97 -15.13 9.07
C SER A 41 0.59 -15.52 7.64
N THR A 42 0.35 -16.80 7.41
CA THR A 42 -0.08 -17.32 6.09
C THR A 42 -1.31 -18.19 6.24
N SER A 43 -2.16 -18.21 5.21
CA SER A 43 -3.29 -19.12 5.04
C SER A 43 -3.53 -19.27 3.53
N SER A 44 -4.06 -20.39 3.05
CA SER A 44 -4.51 -20.50 1.65
C SER A 44 -6.01 -20.27 1.51
N ASP A 45 -6.72 -20.04 2.62
CA ASP A 45 -8.16 -19.90 2.63
C ASP A 45 -8.59 -18.65 1.86
N TYR A 46 -9.72 -18.71 1.16
CA TYR A 46 -10.34 -17.55 0.51
C TYR A 46 -9.51 -16.84 -0.56
N LEU A 47 -8.35 -17.37 -0.98
CA LEU A 47 -7.51 -16.80 -2.05
C LEU A 47 -8.33 -16.43 -3.29
N ASN A 48 -9.11 -17.38 -3.80
CA ASN A 48 -9.94 -17.18 -4.99
C ASN A 48 -10.98 -16.06 -4.82
N LEU A 49 -11.57 -15.92 -3.62
CA LEU A 49 -12.51 -14.85 -3.34
C LEU A 49 -11.83 -13.48 -3.36
N TYR A 50 -10.65 -13.38 -2.76
CA TYR A 50 -9.90 -12.13 -2.70
C TYR A 50 -9.33 -11.75 -4.07
N ALA A 51 -8.97 -12.73 -4.90
CA ALA A 51 -8.59 -12.51 -6.30
C ALA A 51 -9.76 -11.97 -7.14
N ILE A 52 -10.98 -12.49 -6.96
CA ILE A 52 -12.19 -11.96 -7.63
C ILE A 52 -12.44 -10.50 -7.23
N ARG A 53 -12.27 -10.17 -5.94
CA ARG A 53 -12.42 -8.79 -5.46
C ARG A 53 -11.32 -7.87 -5.99
N LEU A 54 -10.08 -8.35 -6.08
CA LEU A 54 -8.99 -7.65 -6.75
C LEU A 54 -9.38 -7.33 -8.19
N GLU A 55 -9.85 -8.32 -8.96
CA GLU A 55 -10.31 -8.13 -10.33
C GLU A 55 -11.41 -7.05 -10.40
N LEU A 56 -12.43 -7.12 -9.55
CA LEU A 56 -13.50 -6.13 -9.51
C LEU A 56 -12.98 -4.69 -9.35
N TYR A 57 -12.10 -4.46 -8.37
CA TYR A 57 -11.62 -3.10 -8.07
C TYR A 57 -10.50 -2.61 -8.99
N LEU A 58 -9.74 -3.51 -9.63
CA LEU A 58 -8.87 -3.14 -10.74
C LEU A 58 -9.69 -2.57 -11.91
N TYR A 59 -10.83 -3.17 -12.22
CA TYR A 59 -11.73 -2.66 -13.27
C TYR A 59 -12.45 -1.37 -12.85
N GLN A 60 -13.08 -1.38 -11.67
CA GLN A 60 -13.98 -0.29 -11.26
C GLN A 60 -13.23 0.94 -10.73
N SER A 61 -12.26 0.75 -9.84
CA SER A 61 -11.60 1.83 -9.12
C SER A 61 -10.33 2.30 -9.81
N VAL A 62 -9.53 1.36 -10.34
CA VAL A 62 -8.27 1.67 -11.03
C VAL A 62 -8.50 1.96 -12.52
N GLY A 63 -9.61 1.46 -13.09
CA GLY A 63 -9.95 1.69 -14.50
C GLY A 63 -9.20 0.79 -15.48
N LEU A 64 -8.59 -0.30 -15.03
CA LEU A 64 -7.90 -1.27 -15.88
C LEU A 64 -8.93 -2.04 -16.72
N ARG A 65 -8.75 -2.13 -18.04
CA ARG A 65 -9.77 -2.71 -18.95
C ARG A 65 -9.38 -4.03 -19.57
N GLN A 66 -8.12 -4.20 -19.97
CA GLN A 66 -7.66 -5.37 -20.70
C GLN A 66 -6.59 -6.13 -19.91
N TYR A 67 -7.03 -7.01 -19.02
CA TYR A 67 -6.13 -7.77 -18.18
C TYR A 67 -6.69 -9.15 -17.84
N GLN A 68 -5.83 -10.02 -17.31
CA GLN A 68 -6.21 -11.30 -16.73
C GLN A 68 -5.58 -11.43 -15.35
N VAL A 69 -6.28 -12.09 -14.42
CA VAL A 69 -5.75 -12.37 -13.08
C VAL A 69 -5.45 -13.87 -12.96
N LYS A 70 -4.24 -14.22 -12.53
CA LYS A 70 -3.80 -15.60 -12.26
C LYS A 70 -3.35 -15.72 -10.81
N THR A 71 -3.86 -16.69 -10.07
CA THR A 71 -3.54 -16.87 -8.65
C THR A 71 -2.43 -17.88 -8.41
N PHE A 72 -1.69 -17.69 -7.32
CA PHE A 72 -0.64 -18.59 -6.85
C PHE A 72 -0.67 -18.64 -5.33
N ASP A 73 -0.61 -19.84 -4.74
CA ASP A 73 -0.53 -19.97 -3.28
C ASP A 73 0.84 -19.53 -2.74
N SER A 74 1.89 -19.73 -3.54
CA SER A 74 3.26 -19.35 -3.21
C SER A 74 4.04 -18.90 -4.45
N LEU A 75 5.10 -18.14 -4.23
CA LEU A 75 6.06 -17.75 -5.26
C LEU A 75 7.43 -18.33 -4.89
N PRO A 76 8.13 -19.03 -5.80
CA PRO A 76 9.32 -19.81 -5.47
C PRO A 76 10.48 -18.96 -4.92
N LEU A 77 10.54 -17.67 -5.24
CA LEU A 77 11.62 -16.77 -4.83
C LEU A 77 11.25 -15.80 -3.70
N ILE A 78 10.01 -15.86 -3.18
CA ILE A 78 9.53 -14.89 -2.19
C ILE A 78 9.15 -15.62 -0.90
N ASN A 79 9.91 -15.33 0.15
CA ASN A 79 9.63 -15.83 1.49
C ASN A 79 8.86 -14.78 2.32
N LEU A 80 8.38 -15.20 3.50
CA LEU A 80 7.56 -14.35 4.36
C LEU A 80 8.32 -13.11 4.87
N ARG A 81 9.64 -13.21 5.09
CA ARG A 81 10.49 -12.09 5.52
C ARG A 81 10.60 -11.03 4.44
N GLU A 82 10.67 -11.45 3.17
CA GLU A 82 10.64 -10.53 2.04
C GLU A 82 9.29 -9.80 1.98
N ILE A 83 8.17 -10.51 2.15
CA ILE A 83 6.85 -9.87 2.24
C ILE A 83 6.78 -8.86 3.38
N GLU A 84 7.32 -9.19 4.55
CA GLU A 84 7.40 -8.25 5.67
C GLU A 84 8.21 -7.00 5.30
N SER A 85 9.37 -7.16 4.68
CA SER A 85 10.19 -6.05 4.18
C SER A 85 9.41 -5.18 3.19
N GLN A 86 8.70 -5.80 2.24
CA GLN A 86 7.88 -5.11 1.23
C GLN A 86 6.71 -4.33 1.85
N LEU A 87 6.12 -4.84 2.94
CA LEU A 87 5.08 -4.15 3.69
C LEU A 87 5.60 -2.92 4.43
N ARG A 88 6.83 -3.00 4.94
CA ARG A 88 7.50 -1.89 5.63
C ARG A 88 8.00 -0.82 4.66
N LEU A 89 8.30 -1.21 3.41
CA LEU A 89 8.81 -0.33 2.38
C LEU A 89 7.72 0.62 1.85
N GLN A 90 7.85 1.92 2.13
CA GLN A 90 6.96 2.94 1.62
C GLN A 90 7.43 3.44 0.24
N LYS A 91 7.47 2.55 -0.77
CA LYS A 91 7.86 2.90 -2.15
C LYS A 91 6.93 3.95 -2.77
N SER A 92 5.64 3.82 -2.48
CA SER A 92 4.59 4.75 -2.86
C SER A 92 3.74 5.05 -1.63
N PRO A 93 3.30 6.31 -1.43
CA PRO A 93 2.45 6.66 -0.30
C PRO A 93 1.12 5.91 -0.31
N ARG A 94 0.61 5.47 -1.47
CA ARG A 94 -0.70 4.81 -1.59
C ARG A 94 -0.63 3.66 -2.60
N ARG A 95 -0.52 2.43 -2.10
CA ARG A 95 -0.39 1.22 -2.94
C ARG A 95 -1.24 0.02 -2.49
N PHE A 96 -1.97 0.15 -1.38
CA PHE A 96 -2.79 -0.92 -0.82
C PHE A 96 -4.23 -0.74 -1.26
N LEU A 97 -4.70 -1.53 -2.23
CA LEU A 97 -6.07 -1.50 -2.71
C LEU A 97 -6.99 -2.25 -1.73
N HIS A 98 -7.95 -1.57 -1.12
CA HIS A 98 -8.93 -2.16 -0.21
C HIS A 98 -9.93 -3.04 -0.97
N LEU A 99 -9.96 -4.33 -0.67
CA LEU A 99 -10.77 -5.34 -1.37
C LEU A 99 -12.09 -5.67 -0.64
N GLY A 100 -12.37 -5.02 0.47
CA GLY A 100 -13.59 -5.22 1.25
C GLY A 100 -13.35 -5.98 2.57
N PRO A 101 -14.42 -6.35 3.30
CA PRO A 101 -14.31 -6.99 4.61
C PRO A 101 -13.74 -8.41 4.52
N THR A 102 -13.09 -8.88 5.58
CA THR A 102 -12.67 -10.29 5.72
C THR A 102 -13.88 -11.23 5.64
N LYS A 103 -13.68 -12.44 5.11
CA LYS A 103 -14.73 -13.47 5.09
C LYS A 103 -14.81 -14.18 6.45
N GLY A 104 -16.02 -14.58 6.84
CA GLY A 104 -16.25 -15.48 7.98
C GLY A 104 -16.52 -14.79 9.32
N ASN A 105 -17.20 -13.64 9.32
CA ASN A 105 -17.56 -12.86 10.52
C ASN A 105 -16.38 -12.40 11.39
N SER A 106 -15.14 -12.60 10.96
CA SER A 106 -13.98 -12.05 11.65
C SER A 106 -13.86 -10.54 11.38
N PRO A 107 -13.56 -9.71 12.39
CA PRO A 107 -13.29 -8.29 12.20
C PRO A 107 -12.04 -8.11 11.34
N GLY A 108 -12.09 -7.17 10.41
CA GLY A 108 -10.98 -6.89 9.50
C GLY A 108 -11.41 -6.59 8.07
N PHE A 109 -10.41 -6.37 7.24
CA PHE A 109 -10.57 -6.11 5.82
C PHE A 109 -9.41 -6.70 5.03
N VAL A 110 -9.57 -6.76 3.72
CA VAL A 110 -8.59 -7.35 2.82
C VAL A 110 -7.97 -6.25 1.99
N VAL A 111 -6.66 -6.32 1.78
CA VAL A 111 -5.93 -5.44 0.88
C VAL A 111 -5.14 -6.25 -0.14
N GLY A 112 -5.12 -5.77 -1.38
CA GLY A 112 -4.15 -6.20 -2.39
C GLY A 112 -3.07 -5.13 -2.50
N PHE A 113 -1.80 -5.51 -2.46
CA PHE A 113 -0.71 -4.56 -2.76
C PHE A 113 0.25 -5.17 -3.78
N PRO A 114 0.73 -4.38 -4.76
CA PRO A 114 1.68 -4.86 -5.74
C PRO A 114 3.04 -5.11 -5.06
N LEU A 115 3.69 -6.21 -5.40
CA LEU A 115 5.04 -6.51 -4.96
C LEU A 115 6.04 -5.61 -5.69
N ALA A 116 7.12 -5.19 -5.00
CA ALA A 116 8.11 -4.35 -5.66
C ALA A 116 8.80 -5.08 -6.82
N THR A 117 9.09 -4.24 -7.79
CA THR A 117 9.72 -4.47 -9.08
C THR A 117 11.12 -5.09 -9.03
N GLU A 118 11.81 -4.94 -7.89
CA GLU A 118 13.18 -5.41 -7.65
C GLU A 118 13.29 -6.94 -7.55
N LEU A 119 12.15 -7.62 -7.47
CA LEU A 119 12.05 -9.08 -7.44
C LEU A 119 12.15 -9.73 -8.84
N GLY A 120 12.20 -8.91 -9.91
CA GLY A 120 12.28 -9.35 -11.30
C GLY A 120 11.03 -9.02 -12.11
N ASP A 121 11.21 -8.73 -13.40
CA ASP A 121 10.12 -8.32 -14.29
C ASP A 121 9.07 -9.42 -14.50
N GLU A 122 9.45 -10.68 -14.29
CA GLU A 122 8.56 -11.84 -14.35
C GLU A 122 7.45 -11.82 -13.29
N TYR A 123 7.65 -11.10 -12.18
CA TYR A 123 6.66 -10.95 -11.12
C TYR A 123 5.81 -9.69 -11.28
N ARG A 124 5.91 -8.96 -12.39
CA ARG A 124 5.09 -7.76 -12.58
C ARG A 124 3.85 -8.01 -13.43
N PRO A 125 2.73 -7.34 -13.13
CA PRO A 125 2.31 -6.85 -11.80
C PRO A 125 1.70 -8.00 -10.95
N THR A 126 2.40 -8.45 -9.89
CA THR A 126 1.88 -9.44 -8.94
C THR A 126 1.49 -8.77 -7.64
N PHE A 127 0.26 -9.05 -7.20
CA PHE A 127 -0.29 -8.58 -5.94
C PHE A 127 -0.15 -9.65 -4.87
N ALA A 128 0.28 -9.24 -3.67
CA ALA A 128 0.06 -10.04 -2.46
C ALA A 128 -1.31 -9.68 -1.87
N LEU A 129 -2.08 -10.71 -1.52
CA LEU A 129 -3.42 -10.60 -0.98
C LEU A 129 -3.38 -10.82 0.52
N LEU A 130 -3.64 -9.76 1.30
CA LEU A 130 -3.53 -9.77 2.75
C LEU A 130 -4.88 -9.52 3.41
N ALA A 131 -5.25 -10.34 4.39
CA ALA A 131 -6.26 -9.99 5.37
C ALA A 131 -5.59 -9.23 6.52
N ALA A 132 -6.13 -8.06 6.85
CA ALA A 132 -5.70 -7.16 7.90
C ALA A 132 -6.75 -7.17 9.01
N ARG A 133 -6.36 -7.64 10.20
CA ARG A 133 -7.28 -7.86 11.33
C ARG A 133 -6.66 -7.46 12.67
N PRO A 134 -7.48 -7.07 13.65
CA PRO A 134 -6.99 -6.90 15.02
C PRO A 134 -6.48 -8.24 15.59
N SER A 135 -5.63 -8.18 16.61
CA SER A 135 -5.19 -9.39 17.31
C SER A 135 -6.35 -10.01 18.07
N ALA A 136 -6.54 -11.32 17.93
CA ALA A 136 -7.53 -12.07 18.69
C ALA A 136 -7.00 -12.55 20.06
N GLU A 137 -5.67 -12.59 20.25
CA GLU A 137 -5.02 -13.23 21.42
C GLU A 137 -5.18 -12.45 22.73
N ASP A 138 -5.94 -11.36 22.73
CA ASP A 138 -5.97 -10.39 23.84
C ASP A 138 -7.38 -10.08 24.38
N GLU A 139 -8.43 -10.69 23.82
CA GLU A 139 -9.79 -10.59 24.39
C GLU A 139 -9.94 -11.45 25.66
N ASP A 140 -9.32 -12.63 25.71
CA ASP A 140 -9.48 -13.57 26.84
C ASP A 140 -8.60 -13.24 28.06
N ALA A 141 -7.57 -12.39 27.91
CA ALA A 141 -6.59 -12.11 28.97
C ALA A 141 -6.75 -10.75 29.67
N GLY A 142 -7.77 -9.96 29.31
CA GLY A 142 -7.98 -8.61 29.85
C GLY A 142 -6.84 -7.63 29.55
N ARG A 143 -6.01 -7.92 28.55
CA ARG A 143 -4.92 -7.07 28.07
C ARG A 143 -5.29 -6.59 26.68
N SER A 144 -5.75 -5.36 26.52
CA SER A 144 -6.07 -4.76 25.22
C SER A 144 -4.81 -4.38 24.41
N GLY A 145 -3.86 -5.30 24.19
CA GLY A 145 -2.48 -4.97 23.81
C GLY A 145 -1.91 -5.59 22.54
N GLY A 146 -2.73 -6.24 21.72
CA GLY A 146 -2.23 -7.17 20.71
C GLY A 146 -1.85 -6.46 19.42
N PHE A 147 -0.70 -6.83 18.83
CA PHE A 147 -0.29 -6.24 17.56
C PHE A 147 -1.21 -6.70 16.42
N PRO A 148 -1.57 -5.80 15.48
CA PRO A 148 -2.31 -6.17 14.28
C PRO A 148 -1.75 -7.40 13.57
N VAL A 149 -2.64 -8.26 13.07
CA VAL A 149 -2.26 -9.46 12.33
C VAL A 149 -2.56 -9.24 10.85
N LEU A 150 -1.53 -9.42 10.04
CA LEU A 150 -1.61 -9.50 8.58
C LEU A 150 -1.49 -10.96 8.19
N THR A 151 -2.47 -11.50 7.47
CA THR A 151 -2.47 -12.87 6.99
C THR A 151 -2.35 -12.86 5.48
N LEU A 152 -1.26 -13.39 4.95
CA LEU A 152 -1.05 -13.59 3.52
C LEU A 152 -1.85 -14.79 3.03
N HIS A 153 -2.79 -14.52 2.13
CA HIS A 153 -3.66 -15.53 1.53
C HIS A 153 -3.12 -16.14 0.24
N GLY A 154 -2.06 -15.54 -0.32
CA GLY A 154 -1.44 -15.92 -1.57
C GLY A 154 -1.25 -14.71 -2.47
N PHE A 155 -1.06 -14.99 -3.75
CA PHE A 155 -0.65 -14.02 -4.75
C PHE A 155 -1.59 -14.03 -5.96
N ALA A 156 -1.68 -12.88 -6.62
CA ALA A 156 -2.45 -12.70 -7.84
C ALA A 156 -1.63 -11.91 -8.86
N LYS A 157 -1.17 -12.58 -9.92
CA LYS A 157 -0.50 -11.94 -11.05
C LYS A 157 -1.54 -11.36 -12.00
N VAL A 158 -1.44 -10.07 -12.22
CA VAL A 158 -2.22 -9.33 -13.22
C VAL A 158 -1.41 -9.33 -14.51
N VAL A 159 -1.92 -9.99 -15.54
CA VAL A 159 -1.36 -9.96 -16.89
C VAL A 159 -2.08 -8.84 -17.63
N ASP A 160 -1.51 -7.64 -17.58
CA ASP A 160 -2.01 -6.48 -18.31
C ASP A 160 -1.58 -6.55 -19.78
N LEU A 161 -2.55 -6.59 -20.68
CA LEU A 161 -2.32 -6.68 -22.13
C LEU A 161 -1.93 -5.33 -22.74
N GLU A 162 -2.32 -4.23 -22.09
CA GLU A 162 -2.01 -2.86 -22.51
C GLU A 162 -0.68 -2.36 -21.94
N LYS A 163 -0.06 -3.13 -21.03
CA LYS A 163 1.23 -2.82 -20.37
C LYS A 163 1.21 -1.48 -19.59
N ASN A 164 0.10 -1.19 -18.93
CA ASN A 164 0.01 -0.04 -18.04
C ASN A 164 0.91 -0.21 -16.81
N ASP A 165 1.35 0.92 -16.26
CA ASP A 165 2.01 0.94 -14.96
C ASP A 165 0.95 0.90 -13.86
N VAL A 166 0.64 -0.31 -13.40
CA VAL A 166 -0.42 -0.53 -12.39
C VAL A 166 -0.12 0.18 -11.07
N GLU A 167 1.15 0.27 -10.64
CA GLU A 167 1.50 1.02 -9.43
C GLU A 167 1.14 2.50 -9.60
N ARG A 168 1.49 3.08 -10.75
CA ARG A 168 1.15 4.47 -11.07
C ARG A 168 -0.36 4.69 -11.24
N LEU A 169 -1.12 3.70 -11.73
CA LEU A 169 -2.57 3.79 -11.82
C LEU A 169 -3.23 3.78 -10.42
N LEU A 170 -2.71 2.98 -9.48
CA LEU A 170 -3.18 2.97 -8.09
C LEU A 170 -3.03 4.34 -7.42
N GLU A 171 -1.92 5.04 -7.67
CA GLU A 171 -1.68 6.39 -7.13
C GLU A 171 -2.67 7.43 -7.66
N GLN A 172 -3.20 7.23 -8.86
CA GLN A 172 -4.16 8.13 -9.50
C GLN A 172 -5.58 7.95 -8.99
N VAL A 173 -5.86 6.87 -8.22
CA VAL A 173 -7.18 6.67 -7.61
C VAL A 173 -7.45 7.83 -6.65
N PRO A 174 -8.52 8.63 -6.87
CA PRO A 174 -8.77 9.84 -6.10
C PRO A 174 -8.78 9.58 -4.59
N TYR A 175 -8.06 10.41 -3.82
CA TYR A 175 -8.19 10.42 -2.38
C TYR A 175 -9.39 11.27 -1.97
N ARG A 176 -10.26 10.73 -1.12
CA ARG A 176 -11.36 11.48 -0.51
C ARG A 176 -11.05 11.65 0.97
N ALA A 177 -10.64 12.86 1.37
CA ALA A 177 -10.16 13.13 2.72
C ALA A 177 -11.23 12.93 3.82
N ASP A 178 -12.50 13.13 3.46
CA ASP A 178 -13.61 13.19 4.40
C ASP A 178 -14.52 11.95 4.37
N HIS A 179 -14.14 10.90 3.64
CA HIS A 179 -14.97 9.71 3.50
C HIS A 179 -14.48 8.54 4.36
N VAL A 180 -15.44 7.67 4.71
CA VAL A 180 -15.17 6.38 5.34
C VAL A 180 -14.36 5.53 4.37
N ILE A 181 -13.29 4.90 4.86
CA ILE A 181 -12.49 3.95 4.06
C ILE A 181 -13.40 2.80 3.60
N GLU A 182 -13.51 2.64 2.29
CA GLU A 182 -14.38 1.68 1.62
C GLU A 182 -13.60 0.79 0.63
N ALA A 183 -14.29 -0.21 0.09
CA ALA A 183 -13.70 -1.07 -0.91
C ALA A 183 -13.50 -0.33 -2.24
N GLY A 184 -12.34 -0.55 -2.85
CA GLY A 184 -11.88 0.21 -4.01
C GLY A 184 -10.95 1.37 -3.66
N ASP A 185 -10.84 1.77 -2.39
CA ASP A 185 -9.89 2.80 -1.98
C ASP A 185 -8.45 2.30 -2.03
N VAL A 186 -7.53 3.20 -2.39
CA VAL A 186 -6.09 2.94 -2.30
C VAL A 186 -5.53 3.63 -1.07
N LEU A 187 -4.90 2.84 -0.21
CA LEU A 187 -4.45 3.20 1.13
C LEU A 187 -2.92 3.21 1.21
N SER A 188 -2.41 3.96 2.19
CA SER A 188 -1.06 3.83 2.74
C SER A 188 -1.01 2.72 3.80
N MET A 189 0.18 2.17 4.07
CA MET A 189 0.35 1.19 5.15
C MET A 189 -0.06 1.76 6.51
N ARG A 190 0.21 3.06 6.75
CA ARG A 190 -0.24 3.77 7.96
C ARG A 190 -1.76 3.82 8.08
N GLN A 191 -2.48 4.04 6.98
CA GLN A 191 -3.95 4.00 6.96
C GLN A 191 -4.48 2.59 7.20
N VAL A 192 -3.85 1.57 6.59
CA VAL A 192 -4.18 0.16 6.87
C VAL A 192 -4.06 -0.11 8.36
N TYR A 193 -2.92 0.23 8.97
CA TYR A 193 -2.68 0.04 10.39
C TYR A 193 -3.69 0.75 11.29
N ARG A 194 -3.93 2.05 11.05
CA ARG A 194 -4.91 2.82 11.83
C ARG A 194 -6.32 2.26 11.72
N LYS A 195 -6.72 1.80 10.53
CA LYS A 195 -8.04 1.20 10.32
C LYS A 195 -8.18 -0.10 11.10
N ILE A 196 -7.13 -0.92 11.18
CA ILE A 196 -7.14 -2.14 12.00
C ILE A 196 -7.34 -1.80 13.48
N LEU A 197 -6.60 -0.81 14.00
CA LEU A 197 -6.72 -0.41 15.41
C LEU A 197 -8.12 0.11 15.74
N GLN A 198 -8.72 0.92 14.85
CA GLN A 198 -10.11 1.37 15.02
C GLN A 198 -11.12 0.21 15.05
N LEU A 199 -10.85 -0.88 14.33
CA LEU A 199 -11.70 -2.07 14.35
C LEU A 199 -11.55 -2.89 15.64
N ALA A 200 -10.49 -2.67 16.43
CA ALA A 200 -10.30 -3.30 17.73
C ALA A 200 -11.04 -2.55 18.87
N GLU A 201 -11.45 -1.30 18.63
CA GLU A 201 -12.12 -0.44 19.62
C GLU A 201 -13.67 -0.59 19.59
N VAL A 202 -14.21 -1.35 18.63
CA VAL A 202 -15.65 -1.55 18.39
C VAL A 202 -16.05 -2.95 18.84
#